data_AF-A0A956FBM9-F1
#
_entry.id   AF-A0A956FBM9-F1
#
_cell.length_a   1.000
_cell.length_b   1.000
_cell.length_c   1.000
_cell.angle_alpha   90.00
_cell.angle_beta   90.00
_cell.angle_gamma   90.00
#
_symmetry.space_group_name_H-M   'P 1'
#
loop_
_entity.id
_entity.type
_entity.pdbx_description
1 polymer ?
#
loop_
_entity_poly.entity_id
_entity_poly.type
_entity_poly.pdbx_seq_one_letter_code
_entity_poly.pdbx_strand_id
1 'polypeptide(L)'
;MGHQPAAPIPPAEAYDAPSDFGGVWVGEADRTVGTLEISSLGTGRYRGYFHGDDVEAEYVLLLQQDDVSVGDQAIPGNRATFNWQDGRGGRGEGWMLINREDSALTGAFGAQGMMDRELTFIRVE
;
A
#
# COMPACT_ATOMS: atom_id res chain seq x y z
N MET A 1 -3.09 27.08 -7.93
CA MET A 1 -2.34 26.12 -7.09
C MET A 1 -1.67 25.15 -8.04
N GLY A 2 -0.36 24.98 -7.97
CA GLY A 2 0.36 24.09 -8.89
C GLY A 2 -0.06 22.64 -8.65
N HIS A 3 -0.46 21.93 -9.69
CA HIS A 3 -0.60 20.48 -9.62
C HIS A 3 0.80 19.89 -9.54
N GLN A 4 1.17 19.36 -8.37
CA GLN A 4 2.36 18.54 -8.26
C GLN A 4 2.09 17.26 -9.07
N PRO A 5 2.94 16.91 -10.05
CA PRO A 5 2.77 15.66 -10.77
C PRO A 5 2.80 14.50 -9.78
N ALA A 6 1.92 13.51 -9.97
CA ALA A 6 1.94 12.29 -9.20
C ALA A 6 3.36 11.71 -9.18
N ALA A 7 3.86 11.34 -7.99
CA ALA A 7 5.14 10.67 -7.89
C ALA A 7 5.15 9.42 -8.79
N PRO A 8 6.23 9.16 -9.55
CA PRO A 8 6.29 7.98 -10.41
C PRO A 8 6.14 6.72 -9.56
N ILE A 9 5.32 5.78 -10.03
CA ILE A 9 5.14 4.48 -9.37
C ILE A 9 6.49 3.75 -9.37
N PRO A 10 7.04 3.35 -8.21
CA PRO A 10 8.29 2.61 -8.14
C PRO A 10 8.22 1.26 -8.87
N PRO A 11 9.35 0.73 -9.36
CA PRO A 11 9.42 -0.63 -9.86
C PRO A 11 9.10 -1.65 -8.76
N ALA A 12 8.59 -2.82 -9.14
CA ALA A 12 8.25 -3.87 -8.17
C ALA A 12 9.50 -4.60 -7.65
N GLU A 13 10.62 -4.51 -8.36
CA GLU A 13 11.91 -5.14 -8.09
C GLU A 13 12.87 -4.22 -7.32
N ALA A 14 12.37 -3.18 -6.65
CA ALA A 14 13.19 -2.10 -6.09
C ALA A 14 14.34 -2.56 -5.16
N TYR A 15 14.21 -3.72 -4.50
CA TYR A 15 15.17 -4.18 -3.50
C TYR A 15 15.79 -5.57 -3.76
N ASP A 16 15.51 -6.22 -4.90
CA ASP A 16 16.02 -7.56 -5.23
C ASP A 16 15.85 -8.60 -4.08
N ALA A 17 14.80 -8.44 -3.28
CA ALA A 17 14.52 -9.26 -2.11
C ALA A 17 13.01 -9.53 -2.03
N PRO A 18 12.60 -10.75 -1.65
CA PRO A 18 11.19 -11.05 -1.46
C PRO A 18 10.64 -10.19 -0.33
N SER A 19 9.36 -9.84 -0.41
CA SER A 19 8.68 -9.11 0.64
C SER A 19 7.32 -9.68 0.98
N ASP A 20 6.88 -9.46 2.20
CA ASP A 20 5.53 -9.80 2.66
C ASP A 20 4.83 -8.54 3.19
N PHE A 21 3.65 -8.22 2.65
CA PHE A 21 2.86 -7.08 3.12
C PHE A 21 2.00 -7.41 4.35
N GLY A 22 1.83 -8.69 4.68
CA GLY A 22 1.00 -9.13 5.80
C GLY A 22 1.44 -8.53 7.14
N GLY A 23 0.49 -8.33 8.04
CA GLY A 23 0.77 -7.86 9.40
C GLY A 23 0.01 -6.59 9.78
N VAL A 24 0.42 -6.01 10.91
CA VAL A 24 -0.15 -4.78 11.48
C VAL A 24 0.85 -3.65 11.28
N TRP A 25 0.34 -2.50 10.83
CA TRP A 25 1.13 -1.35 10.45
C TRP A 25 0.54 -0.09 11.09
N VAL A 26 1.36 0.77 11.69
CA VAL A 26 0.93 2.04 12.30
C VAL A 26 1.56 3.19 11.54
N GLY A 27 0.78 4.23 11.26
CA GLY A 27 1.24 5.36 10.48
C GLY A 27 0.10 6.26 10.03
N GLU A 28 0.18 6.74 8.79
CA GLU A 28 -0.69 7.77 8.26
C GLU A 28 -1.21 7.39 6.86
N ALA A 29 -2.48 7.63 6.61
CA ALA A 29 -3.09 7.67 5.28
C ALA A 29 -3.89 8.97 5.12
N ASP A 30 -3.62 9.74 4.05
CA ASP A 30 -4.28 11.04 3.79
C ASP A 30 -4.34 11.93 5.05
N ARG A 31 -3.19 12.15 5.70
CA ARG A 31 -3.07 13.01 6.89
C ARG A 31 -3.87 12.54 8.10
N THR A 32 -4.35 11.30 8.07
CA THR A 32 -5.04 10.64 9.18
C THR A 32 -4.13 9.58 9.77
N VAL A 33 -3.77 9.74 11.03
CA VAL A 33 -3.03 8.73 11.79
C VAL A 33 -3.95 7.56 12.10
N GLY A 34 -3.42 6.34 11.98
CA GLY A 34 -4.17 5.14 12.26
C GLY A 34 -3.37 3.87 12.07
N THR A 35 -4.10 2.76 12.07
CA THR A 35 -3.55 1.42 11.89
C THR A 35 -4.08 0.81 10.60
N LEU A 36 -3.18 0.18 9.85
CA LEU A 36 -3.46 -0.62 8.67
C LEU A 36 -3.18 -2.09 9.00
N GLU A 37 -4.22 -2.92 8.97
CA GLU A 37 -4.12 -4.36 9.08
C GLU A 37 -4.14 -4.99 7.68
N ILE A 38 -3.12 -5.79 7.35
CA ILE A 38 -3.01 -6.48 6.06
C ILE A 38 -3.07 -7.99 6.28
N SER A 39 -4.10 -8.62 5.72
CA SER A 39 -4.33 -10.07 5.79
C SER A 39 -4.20 -10.72 4.42
N SER A 40 -3.52 -11.87 4.33
CA SER A 40 -3.41 -12.62 3.07
C SER A 40 -4.76 -13.22 2.64
N LEU A 41 -5.05 -13.14 1.34
CA LEU A 41 -6.18 -13.79 0.65
C LEU A 41 -5.70 -14.92 -0.29
N GLY A 42 -4.45 -15.35 -0.13
CA GLY A 42 -3.74 -16.26 -1.03
C GLY A 42 -2.57 -15.57 -1.74
N THR A 43 -1.89 -16.30 -2.62
CA THR A 43 -0.66 -15.87 -3.28
C THR A 43 -0.80 -14.50 -3.93
N GLY A 44 0.05 -13.55 -3.49
CA GLY A 44 0.13 -12.19 -4.02
C GLY A 44 -1.13 -11.33 -3.80
N ARG A 45 -2.11 -11.78 -3.01
CA ARG A 45 -3.36 -11.05 -2.78
C ARG A 45 -3.57 -10.80 -1.31
N TYR A 46 -3.92 -9.56 -0.96
CA TYR A 46 -4.16 -9.18 0.43
C TYR A 46 -5.41 -8.31 0.55
N ARG A 47 -6.05 -8.39 1.72
CA ARG A 47 -7.02 -7.39 2.19
C ARG A 47 -6.29 -6.48 3.16
N GLY A 48 -6.23 -5.20 2.84
CA GLY A 48 -5.87 -4.14 3.80
C GLY A 48 -7.13 -3.55 4.43
N TYR A 49 -7.07 -3.25 5.71
CA TYR A 49 -8.10 -2.48 6.42
C TYR A 49 -7.41 -1.40 7.24
N PHE A 50 -7.56 -0.15 6.82
CA PHE A 50 -7.09 1.00 7.57
C PHE A 50 -8.22 1.56 8.43
N HIS A 51 -7.91 1.87 9.69
CA HIS A 51 -8.78 2.62 10.58
C HIS A 51 -8.01 3.80 11.19
N GLY A 52 -8.60 4.99 11.14
CA GLY A 52 -8.05 6.18 11.80
C GLY A 52 -8.23 6.13 13.33
N ASP A 53 -7.29 6.71 14.07
CA ASP A 53 -7.34 6.73 15.54
C ASP A 53 -8.36 7.76 16.08
N ASP A 54 -8.46 8.92 15.43
CA ASP A 54 -9.29 10.06 15.88
C ASP A 54 -10.57 10.25 15.05
N VAL A 55 -10.67 9.60 13.90
CA VAL A 55 -11.79 9.71 12.96
C VAL A 55 -12.14 8.34 12.42
N GLU A 56 -13.43 8.16 12.15
CA GLU A 56 -14.02 6.99 11.49
C GLU A 56 -13.64 6.91 9.98
N ALA A 57 -12.42 7.31 9.64
CA ALA A 57 -11.85 7.11 8.32
C ALA A 57 -11.47 5.63 8.21
N GLU A 58 -12.25 4.91 7.42
CA GLU A 58 -12.03 3.50 7.17
C GLU A 58 -11.75 3.30 5.68
N TYR A 59 -10.61 2.70 5.35
CA TYR A 59 -10.33 2.27 3.99
C TYR A 59 -10.21 0.75 3.93
N VAL A 60 -10.99 0.14 3.04
CA VAL A 60 -10.77 -1.26 2.66
C VAL A 60 -9.94 -1.26 1.39
N LEU A 61 -8.78 -1.93 1.45
CA LEU A 61 -7.83 -2.05 0.35
C LEU A 61 -7.85 -3.49 -0.17
N LEU A 62 -7.90 -3.67 -1.48
CA LEU A 62 -7.66 -4.96 -2.13
C LEU A 62 -6.33 -4.89 -2.87
N LEU A 63 -5.30 -5.51 -2.30
CA LEU A 63 -3.92 -5.42 -2.77
C LEU A 63 -3.59 -6.60 -3.69
N GLN A 64 -2.77 -6.30 -4.68
CA GLN A 64 -2.13 -7.26 -5.56
C GLN A 64 -0.62 -6.98 -5.65
N GLN A 65 0.16 -7.95 -5.21
CA GLN A 65 1.61 -7.99 -5.27
C GLN A 65 2.01 -8.87 -6.46
N ASP A 66 2.82 -8.31 -7.35
CA ASP A 66 3.33 -9.04 -8.51
C ASP A 66 4.60 -9.80 -8.13
N ASP A 67 4.79 -11.00 -8.70
CA ASP A 67 6.09 -11.66 -8.68
C ASP A 67 7.03 -10.96 -9.68
N VAL A 68 8.28 -10.76 -9.27
CA VAL A 68 9.35 -10.18 -10.09
C VAL A 68 10.44 -11.21 -10.35
N SER A 69 11.08 -11.12 -11.51
CA SER A 69 12.20 -11.99 -11.87
C SER A 69 13.51 -11.37 -11.37
N VAL A 70 14.17 -12.06 -10.44
CA VAL A 70 15.52 -11.72 -9.97
C VAL A 70 16.46 -12.87 -10.31
N GLY A 71 17.28 -12.67 -11.34
CA GLY A 71 18.02 -13.75 -11.98
C GLY A 71 17.07 -14.81 -12.54
N ASP A 72 17.26 -16.07 -12.14
CA ASP A 72 16.44 -17.21 -12.57
C ASP A 72 15.27 -17.52 -11.60
N GLN A 73 15.01 -16.66 -10.61
CA GLN A 73 13.99 -16.87 -9.60
C GLN A 73 12.85 -15.85 -9.74
N ALA A 74 11.61 -16.33 -9.61
CA ALA A 74 10.46 -15.48 -9.39
C ALA A 74 10.26 -15.29 -7.88
N ILE A 75 10.25 -14.05 -7.41
CA ILE A 75 10.08 -13.71 -6.00
C ILE A 75 8.96 -12.66 -5.83
N PRO A 76 8.24 -12.64 -4.69
CA PRO A 76 7.24 -11.61 -4.43
C PRO A 76 7.88 -10.21 -4.40
N GLY A 77 7.45 -9.33 -5.31
CA GLY A 77 8.02 -7.99 -5.46
C GLY A 77 7.68 -7.04 -4.31
N ASN A 78 8.43 -5.96 -4.20
CA ASN A 78 8.33 -4.96 -3.14
C ASN A 78 7.19 -3.95 -3.34
N ARG A 79 6.46 -4.03 -4.45
CA ARG A 79 5.31 -3.16 -4.74
C ARG A 79 4.02 -3.97 -4.78
N ALA A 80 3.01 -3.49 -4.06
CA ALA A 80 1.63 -3.89 -4.27
C ALA A 80 0.85 -2.73 -4.90
N THR A 81 0.01 -3.04 -5.89
CA THR A 81 -1.05 -2.13 -6.35
C THR A 81 -2.33 -2.45 -5.59
N PHE A 82 -3.26 -1.50 -5.47
CA PHE A 82 -4.52 -1.77 -4.81
C PHE A 82 -5.68 -0.93 -5.32
N ASN A 83 -6.88 -1.45 -5.13
CA ASN A 83 -8.11 -0.66 -5.15
C ASN A 83 -8.53 -0.34 -3.72
N TRP A 84 -9.07 0.84 -3.48
CA TRP A 84 -9.59 1.25 -2.18
C TRP A 84 -11.07 1.63 -2.25
N GLN A 85 -11.77 1.48 -1.13
CA GLN A 85 -13.11 2.03 -0.90
C GLN A 85 -13.27 2.49 0.55
N ASP A 86 -14.14 3.47 0.79
CA ASP A 86 -14.42 4.01 2.13
C ASP A 86 -15.78 3.57 2.72
N GLY A 87 -16.51 2.70 2.02
CA GLY A 87 -17.87 2.26 2.40
C GLY A 87 -18.96 3.33 2.28
N ARG A 88 -18.60 4.58 1.98
CA ARG A 88 -19.47 5.77 1.84
C ARG A 88 -19.64 6.21 0.38
N GLY A 89 -19.02 5.48 -0.55
CA GLY A 89 -19.09 5.70 -1.99
C GLY A 89 -17.79 6.23 -2.60
N GLY A 90 -16.83 6.64 -1.77
CA GLY A 90 -15.46 6.93 -2.20
C GLY A 90 -14.73 5.65 -2.58
N ARG A 91 -14.01 5.72 -3.70
CA ARG A 91 -13.21 4.62 -4.22
C ARG A 91 -12.12 5.14 -5.16
N GLY A 92 -11.12 4.30 -5.38
CA GLY A 92 -10.08 4.55 -6.36
C GLY A 92 -8.99 3.52 -6.30
N GLU A 93 -7.79 3.94 -6.65
CA GLU A 93 -6.63 3.07 -6.83
C GLU A 93 -5.40 3.69 -6.16
N GLY A 94 -4.39 2.86 -5.94
CA GLY A 94 -3.14 3.26 -5.34
C GLY A 94 -2.07 2.19 -5.47
N TRP A 95 -0.91 2.50 -4.92
CA TRP A 95 0.21 1.59 -4.80
C TRP A 95 0.89 1.79 -3.45
N MET A 96 1.56 0.75 -2.98
CA MET A 96 2.44 0.80 -1.83
C MET A 96 3.74 0.04 -2.12
N LEU A 97 4.83 0.57 -1.61
CA LEU A 97 6.16 0.01 -1.65
C LEU A 97 6.59 -0.32 -0.21
N ILE A 98 6.96 -1.58 0.00
CA ILE A 98 7.57 -2.04 1.25
C ILE A 98 9.09 -1.96 1.12
N ASN A 99 9.77 -1.44 2.14
CA ASN A 99 11.23 -1.38 2.14
C ASN A 99 11.86 -2.78 2.20
N ARG A 100 13.17 -2.83 1.95
CA ARG A 100 13.96 -4.07 1.94
C ARG A 100 13.83 -4.90 3.22
N GLU A 101 13.66 -4.25 4.36
CA GLU A 101 13.60 -4.90 5.69
C GLU A 101 12.19 -5.32 6.10
N ASP A 102 11.18 -5.18 5.24
CA ASP A 102 9.77 -5.44 5.54
C ASP A 102 9.27 -4.73 6.82
N SER A 103 9.70 -3.49 7.02
CA SER A 103 9.46 -2.71 8.25
C SER A 103 8.79 -1.36 8.02
N ALA A 104 8.77 -0.87 6.79
CA ALA A 104 8.14 0.40 6.43
C ALA A 104 7.39 0.29 5.09
N LEU A 105 6.21 0.90 5.03
CA LEU A 105 5.43 1.10 3.82
C LEU A 105 5.43 2.58 3.45
N THR A 106 5.57 2.86 2.17
CA THR A 106 5.28 4.17 1.57
C THR A 106 4.38 3.99 0.37
N GLY A 107 3.60 4.99 -0.01
CA GLY A 107 2.85 4.91 -1.24
C GLY A 107 1.93 6.09 -1.50
N ALA A 108 1.13 5.95 -2.54
CA ALA A 108 0.18 6.96 -2.94
C ALA A 108 -1.13 6.33 -3.42
N PHE A 109 -2.21 7.07 -3.25
CA PHE A 109 -3.55 6.68 -3.70
C PHE A 109 -4.38 7.91 -4.05
N GLY A 110 -5.49 7.68 -4.74
CA GLY A 110 -6.49 8.70 -4.95
C GLY A 110 -7.64 8.20 -5.81
N ALA A 111 -8.45 9.12 -6.32
CA ALA A 111 -9.67 8.81 -7.06
C ALA A 111 -9.56 9.27 -8.52
N GLN A 112 -10.28 8.58 -9.41
CA GLN A 112 -10.43 8.99 -10.82
C GLN A 112 -9.07 9.15 -11.56
N GLY A 113 -8.10 8.28 -11.26
CA GLY A 113 -6.77 8.30 -11.87
C GLY A 113 -5.84 9.39 -11.33
N MET A 114 -6.24 10.13 -10.28
CA MET A 114 -5.38 11.05 -9.55
C MET A 114 -4.73 10.32 -8.37
N MET A 115 -3.43 10.53 -8.16
CA MET A 115 -2.66 10.05 -7.00
C MET A 115 -2.27 11.26 -6.15
N ASP A 116 -3.23 11.76 -5.38
CA ASP A 116 -3.15 13.03 -4.66
C ASP A 116 -3.03 12.87 -3.13
N ARG A 117 -3.02 11.62 -2.64
CA ARG A 117 -2.88 11.29 -1.23
C ARG A 117 -1.72 10.34 -1.02
N GLU A 118 -1.11 10.44 0.14
CA GLU A 118 0.06 9.66 0.54
C GLU A 118 -0.31 8.67 1.64
N LEU A 119 0.47 7.60 1.73
CA LEU A 119 0.44 6.65 2.83
C LEU A 119 1.85 6.35 3.30
N THR A 120 2.06 6.32 4.61
CA THR A 120 3.34 5.98 5.24
C THR A 120 3.06 5.19 6.52
N PHE A 121 3.64 4.00 6.65
CA PHE A 121 3.44 3.15 7.82
C PHE A 121 4.72 2.46 8.26
N ILE A 122 4.78 2.10 9.54
CA ILE A 122 5.81 1.27 10.16
C ILE A 122 5.17 -0.01 10.69
N ARG A 123 5.83 -1.15 10.51
CA ARG A 123 5.35 -2.44 11.01
C ARG A 123 5.36 -2.47 12.54
N VAL A 124 4.33 -3.07 13.12
CA VAL A 124 4.30 -3.41 14.55
C VAL A 124 4.77 -4.86 14.71
N GLU A 125 5.69 -5.10 15.64
CA GLU A 125 6.19 -6.43 16.01
C GLU A 125 5.18 -7.23 16.85
#